data_AF-A0A7S2V1T5-F1
#
_entry.id   AF-A0A7S2V1T5-F1
#
_cell.length_a   1.000
_cell.length_b   1.000
_cell.length_c   1.000
_cell.angle_alpha   90.00
_cell.angle_beta   90.00
_cell.angle_gamma   90.00
#
_symmetry.space_group_name_H-M   'P 1'
#
loop_
_entity.id
_entity.type
_entity.pdbx_description
1 polymer ?
#
loop_
_entity_poly.entity_id
_entity_poly.type
_entity_poly.pdbx_seq_one_letter_code
_entity_poly.pdbx_strand_id
1 'polypeptide(L)'
;RHALDIYAHMDYPNGRVCTFGTRNIADSKAVKYCESVIGIPGPILTTAPLHKHLHIMGSEDVEGQFNNCKYFTHSLWTMHKYFQDPDVLSENGETDGGCSFADSTPIPQGDPHGQCPKGKVSRDEKILIGVIVGPIVGGFAFLVLLGLTGYCIHKRKTSKPKVKVILVKASPCKVAAMG
;
A
#
# COMPACT_ATOMS: atom_id res chain seq x y z
N ARG A 1 17.46 5.00 -6.10
CA ARG A 1 16.94 5.98 -7.07
C ARG A 1 16.91 5.31 -8.44
N HIS A 2 15.85 5.49 -9.21
CA HIS A 2 15.81 5.01 -10.59
C HIS A 2 16.37 6.10 -11.53
N ALA A 3 17.07 5.75 -12.61
CA ALA A 3 17.68 6.75 -13.50
C ALA A 3 16.65 7.69 -14.16
N LEU A 4 15.46 7.17 -14.47
CA LEU A 4 14.30 7.89 -15.01
C LEU A 4 13.23 8.23 -13.96
N ASP A 5 13.62 8.27 -12.69
CA ASP A 5 12.73 8.72 -11.64
C ASP A 5 12.33 10.19 -11.89
N ILE A 6 11.03 10.44 -12.04
CA ILE A 6 10.45 11.76 -12.30
C ILE A 6 10.47 12.68 -11.06
N TYR A 7 10.63 12.10 -9.87
CA TYR A 7 10.65 12.76 -8.56
C TYR A 7 12.05 12.79 -7.95
N ALA A 8 13.02 12.29 -8.70
CA ALA A 8 14.44 12.22 -8.43
C ALA A 8 15.10 13.53 -7.93
N HIS A 9 14.48 14.70 -8.17
CA HIS A 9 14.94 16.01 -7.72
C HIS A 9 14.08 16.62 -6.59
N MET A 10 13.02 15.94 -6.14
CA MET A 10 12.17 16.42 -5.05
C MET A 10 12.64 15.92 -3.69
N ASP A 11 13.17 14.70 -3.64
CA ASP A 11 13.85 14.19 -2.45
C ASP A 11 15.36 14.28 -2.71
N TYR A 12 16.06 15.05 -1.88
CA TYR A 12 17.52 15.02 -1.80
C TYR A 12 17.89 13.96 -0.75
N PRO A 13 18.07 12.69 -1.15
CA PRO A 13 18.51 11.68 -0.21
C PRO A 13 19.84 12.08 0.40
N ASN A 14 19.98 11.90 1.71
CA ASN A 14 21.25 12.06 2.41
C ASN A 14 21.89 10.69 2.61
N GLY A 15 23.20 10.59 2.40
CA GLY A 15 23.97 9.36 2.60
C GLY A 15 24.23 8.56 1.31
N ARG A 16 24.43 7.24 1.44
CA ARG A 16 24.73 6.34 0.31
C ARG A 16 23.45 6.04 -0.47
N VAL A 17 23.44 6.37 -1.74
CA VAL A 17 22.33 6.21 -2.67
C VAL A 17 22.73 5.27 -3.78
N CYS A 18 21.95 4.21 -3.95
CA CYS A 18 22.10 3.27 -5.04
C CYS A 18 21.21 3.68 -6.21
N THR A 19 21.79 3.75 -7.41
CA THR A 19 21.08 4.01 -8.65
C THR A 19 20.87 2.70 -9.37
N PHE A 20 19.65 2.43 -9.83
CA PHE A 20 19.35 1.20 -10.57
C PHE A 20 18.73 1.50 -11.94
N GLY A 21 18.93 0.58 -12.89
CA GLY A 21 18.42 0.66 -14.26
C GLY A 21 19.31 1.44 -15.23
N THR A 22 20.64 1.40 -15.08
CA THR A 22 21.58 2.23 -15.88
C THR A 22 22.37 1.47 -16.93
N ARG A 23 22.50 0.14 -16.85
CA ARG A 23 23.38 -0.64 -17.74
C ARG A 23 23.01 -0.55 -19.22
N ASN A 24 21.74 -0.26 -19.52
CA ASN A 24 21.30 0.09 -20.86
C ASN A 24 19.96 0.83 -20.78
N ILE A 25 20.01 2.14 -20.53
CA ILE A 25 18.79 2.95 -20.37
C ILE A 25 17.94 2.87 -21.65
N ALA A 26 18.56 2.94 -22.82
CA ALA A 26 17.86 2.93 -24.11
C ALA A 26 16.96 1.70 -24.30
N ASP A 27 17.42 0.52 -23.89
CA ASP A 27 16.66 -0.73 -23.97
C ASP A 27 15.93 -1.09 -22.67
N SER A 28 15.98 -0.20 -21.67
CA SER A 28 15.36 -0.46 -20.38
C SER A 28 13.84 -0.43 -20.47
N LYS A 29 13.18 -1.26 -19.66
CA LYS A 29 11.73 -1.17 -19.47
C LYS A 29 11.32 0.22 -18.98
N ALA A 30 12.21 0.94 -18.32
CA ALA A 30 11.95 2.28 -17.85
C ALA A 30 11.74 3.27 -18.99
N VAL A 31 12.57 3.23 -20.05
CA VAL A 31 12.35 4.07 -21.25
C VAL A 31 10.99 3.74 -21.86
N LYS A 32 10.67 2.46 -22.04
CA LYS A 32 9.36 2.05 -22.56
C LYS A 32 8.16 2.65 -21.79
N TYR A 33 8.27 2.81 -20.47
CA TYR A 33 7.17 3.33 -19.64
C TYR A 33 7.23 4.83 -19.36
N CYS A 34 8.40 5.45 -19.49
CA CYS A 34 8.64 6.84 -19.10
C CYS A 34 8.98 7.76 -20.28
N GLU A 35 9.37 7.25 -21.45
CA GLU A 35 9.84 8.08 -22.58
C GLU A 35 8.82 9.13 -23.01
N SER A 36 7.54 8.79 -22.97
CA SER A 36 6.46 9.66 -23.43
C SER A 36 6.16 10.83 -22.50
N VAL A 37 6.69 10.80 -21.27
CA VAL A 37 6.57 11.89 -20.30
C VAL A 37 7.87 12.71 -20.16
N ILE A 38 8.96 12.29 -20.80
CA ILE A 38 10.22 13.02 -20.81
C ILE A 38 10.01 14.36 -21.52
N GLY A 39 10.50 15.44 -20.90
CA GLY A 39 10.36 16.81 -21.43
C GLY A 39 9.05 17.49 -21.07
N ILE A 40 8.07 16.80 -20.47
CA ILE A 40 6.87 17.43 -19.94
C ILE A 40 7.17 18.04 -18.56
N PRO A 41 6.88 19.33 -18.32
CA PRO A 41 7.07 19.95 -17.02
C PRO A 41 6.30 19.21 -15.90
N GLY A 42 6.99 18.95 -14.78
CA GLY A 42 6.42 18.26 -13.63
C GLY A 42 5.07 18.81 -13.14
N PRO A 43 4.87 20.14 -13.01
CA PRO A 43 3.58 20.71 -12.61
C PRO A 43 2.43 20.37 -13.57
N ILE A 44 2.73 20.19 -14.85
CA ILE A 44 1.72 19.81 -15.86
C ILE A 44 1.36 18.33 -15.68
N LEU A 45 2.33 17.46 -15.44
CA LEU A 45 2.08 16.04 -15.18
C LEU A 45 1.28 15.80 -13.88
N THR A 46 1.56 16.56 -12.82
CA THR A 46 0.85 16.43 -11.55
C THR A 46 -0.55 17.02 -11.58
N THR A 47 -0.83 17.96 -12.49
CA THR A 47 -2.17 18.55 -12.69
C THR A 47 -2.94 17.90 -13.84
N ALA A 48 -2.33 17.00 -14.62
CA ALA A 48 -2.98 16.28 -15.71
C ALA A 48 -4.32 15.62 -15.32
N PRO A 49 -4.48 14.99 -14.13
CA PRO A 49 -5.77 14.42 -13.73
C PRO A 49 -6.90 15.45 -13.56
N LEU A 50 -6.54 16.71 -13.31
CA LEU A 50 -7.50 17.83 -13.20
C LEU A 50 -7.89 18.38 -14.57
N HIS A 51 -7.11 18.10 -15.61
CA HIS A 51 -7.30 18.60 -16.96
C HIS A 51 -7.44 17.43 -17.94
N LYS A 52 -8.59 16.74 -17.90
CA LYS A 52 -8.99 15.66 -18.83
C LYS A 52 -8.92 16.01 -20.33
N HIS A 53 -8.66 17.26 -20.68
CA HIS A 53 -8.61 17.76 -22.06
C HIS A 53 -7.24 18.36 -22.45
N LEU A 54 -6.22 18.23 -21.60
CA LEU A 54 -4.89 18.71 -21.94
C LEU A 54 -4.22 17.73 -22.90
N HIS A 55 -4.48 17.90 -24.19
CA HIS A 55 -3.75 17.24 -25.26
C HIS A 55 -2.33 17.82 -25.33
N ILE A 56 -1.43 17.33 -24.50
CA ILE A 56 -0.02 17.70 -24.58
C ILE A 56 0.59 16.88 -25.71
N MET A 57 0.98 17.56 -26.79
CA MET A 57 1.88 17.05 -27.82
C MET A 57 1.54 15.67 -28.41
N GLY A 58 0.31 15.47 -28.88
CA GLY A 58 -0.03 14.30 -29.71
C GLY A 58 -0.12 12.95 -28.99
N SER A 59 -0.01 12.93 -27.65
CA SER A 59 -0.32 11.76 -26.83
C SER A 59 -1.77 11.83 -26.36
N GLU A 60 -2.58 10.83 -26.71
CA GLU A 60 -3.99 10.74 -26.30
C GLU A 60 -4.14 10.39 -24.80
N ASP A 61 -3.09 9.90 -24.13
CA ASP A 61 -3.15 9.42 -22.75
C ASP A 61 -1.88 9.73 -21.93
N VAL A 62 -1.59 11.02 -21.76
CA VAL A 62 -0.44 11.47 -20.93
C VAL A 62 -0.62 11.04 -19.47
N GLU A 63 -1.84 11.03 -18.95
CA GLU A 63 -2.13 10.62 -17.56
C GLU A 63 -1.82 9.14 -17.33
N GLY A 64 -2.28 8.25 -18.21
CA GLY A 64 -2.00 6.82 -18.13
C GLY A 64 -0.51 6.52 -18.28
N GLN A 65 0.16 7.19 -19.21
CA GLN A 65 1.62 7.09 -19.38
C GLN A 65 2.38 7.56 -18.12
N PHE A 66 1.98 8.70 -17.55
CA PHE A 66 2.56 9.20 -16.31
C PHE A 66 2.35 8.24 -15.13
N ASN A 67 1.15 7.67 -15.01
CA ASN A 67 0.85 6.68 -13.99
C ASN A 67 1.65 5.39 -14.17
N ASN A 68 1.88 4.94 -15.41
CA ASN A 68 2.74 3.79 -15.71
C ASN A 68 4.20 4.07 -15.33
N CYS A 69 4.73 5.24 -15.71
CA CYS A 69 6.07 5.65 -15.33
C CYS A 69 6.23 5.72 -13.80
N LYS A 70 5.26 6.33 -13.11
CA LYS A 70 5.22 6.39 -11.63
C LYS A 70 5.16 5.00 -11.01
N TYR A 71 4.29 4.12 -11.51
CA TYR A 71 4.22 2.74 -11.03
C TYR A 71 5.54 2.01 -11.22
N PHE A 72 6.22 2.22 -12.35
CA PHE A 72 7.51 1.60 -12.61
C PHE A 72 8.60 2.10 -11.67
N THR A 73 8.66 3.41 -11.43
CA THR A 73 9.74 4.07 -10.69
C THR A 73 9.52 4.10 -9.18
N HIS A 74 8.27 4.03 -8.69
CA HIS A 74 7.90 4.21 -7.28
C HIS A 74 7.11 3.05 -6.65
N SER A 75 6.74 2.02 -7.41
CA SER A 75 6.09 0.84 -6.80
C SER A 75 7.12 -0.01 -6.07
N LEU A 76 6.96 -0.14 -4.75
CA LEU A 76 7.75 -1.06 -3.92
C LEU A 76 7.69 -2.50 -4.45
N TRP A 77 6.56 -2.91 -5.01
CA TRP A 77 6.41 -4.24 -5.58
C TRP A 77 7.26 -4.43 -6.84
N THR A 78 7.28 -3.41 -7.70
CA THR A 78 8.11 -3.40 -8.91
C THR A 78 9.60 -3.42 -8.53
N MET A 79 10.00 -2.57 -7.57
CA MET A 79 11.38 -2.55 -7.06
C MET A 79 11.78 -3.90 -6.44
N HIS A 80 10.90 -4.53 -5.66
CA HIS A 80 11.18 -5.83 -5.06
C HIS A 80 11.47 -6.89 -6.12
N LYS A 81 10.69 -6.93 -7.21
CA LYS A 81 10.94 -7.85 -8.32
C LYS A 81 12.28 -7.59 -9.01
N TYR A 82 12.69 -6.33 -9.15
CA TYR A 82 14.00 -6.00 -9.72
C TYR A 82 15.16 -6.41 -8.81
N PHE A 83 15.01 -6.24 -7.49
CA PHE A 83 16.05 -6.64 -6.54
C PHE A 83 16.16 -8.16 -6.33
N GLN A 84 15.27 -8.94 -6.94
CA GLN A 84 15.44 -10.40 -7.04
C GLN A 84 16.33 -10.79 -8.23
N ASP A 85 16.62 -9.87 -9.14
CA ASP A 85 17.49 -10.10 -10.31
C ASP A 85 18.96 -9.81 -9.93
N PRO A 86 19.86 -10.81 -9.98
CA PRO A 86 21.27 -10.62 -9.64
C PRO A 86 22.00 -9.67 -10.59
N ASP A 87 21.47 -9.43 -11.80
CA ASP A 87 22.04 -8.45 -12.72
C ASP A 87 21.70 -7.01 -12.33
N VAL A 88 20.69 -6.83 -11.47
CA VAL A 88 20.24 -5.53 -10.95
C VAL A 88 20.74 -5.26 -9.54
N LEU A 89 20.70 -6.25 -8.65
CA LEU A 89 21.23 -6.17 -7.29
C LEU A 89 22.23 -7.30 -7.06
N SER A 90 23.51 -6.95 -7.02
CA SER A 90 24.58 -7.90 -6.79
C SER A 90 24.68 -8.33 -5.33
N GLU A 91 25.36 -9.46 -5.07
CA GLU A 91 25.49 -10.05 -3.73
C GLU A 91 26.17 -9.13 -2.70
N ASN A 92 27.00 -8.18 -3.15
CA ASN A 92 27.66 -7.20 -2.29
C ASN A 92 26.74 -6.02 -1.89
N GLY A 93 25.48 -6.01 -2.37
CA GLY A 93 24.49 -4.97 -2.13
C GLY A 93 24.58 -3.77 -3.07
N GLU A 94 25.41 -3.82 -4.12
CA GLU A 94 25.47 -2.78 -5.15
C GLU A 94 24.47 -3.05 -6.27
N THR A 95 23.87 -1.96 -6.75
CA THR A 95 22.96 -2.00 -7.89
C THR A 95 23.70 -1.88 -9.22
N ASP A 96 23.04 -2.20 -10.33
CA ASP A 96 23.59 -2.09 -11.69
C ASP A 96 24.05 -0.67 -12.08
N GLY A 97 23.47 0.36 -11.46
CA GLY A 97 23.92 1.75 -11.58
C GLY A 97 24.85 2.24 -10.49
N GLY A 98 25.34 1.32 -9.66
CA GLY A 98 26.27 1.59 -8.58
C GLY A 98 25.63 2.36 -7.42
N CYS A 99 26.40 2.44 -6.34
CA CYS A 99 26.01 3.19 -5.16
C CYS A 99 27.07 4.24 -4.86
N SER A 100 26.68 5.51 -4.88
CA SER A 100 27.54 6.63 -4.50
C SER A 100 26.97 7.31 -3.26
N PHE A 101 27.78 8.06 -2.54
CA PHE A 101 27.22 9.08 -1.66
C PHE A 101 26.53 10.11 -2.54
N ALA A 102 25.30 10.49 -2.19
CA ALA A 102 24.66 11.61 -2.87
C ALA A 102 25.53 12.85 -2.74
N ASP A 103 25.51 13.72 -3.75
CA ASP A 103 26.25 14.99 -3.76
C ASP A 103 25.80 15.95 -2.64
N SER A 104 24.76 15.58 -1.89
CA SER A 104 24.44 16.20 -0.61
C SER A 104 25.59 15.96 0.37
N THR A 105 26.25 17.06 0.75
CA THR A 105 27.21 17.08 1.86
C THR A 105 26.68 16.21 3.00
N PRO A 106 27.45 15.24 3.51
CA PRO A 106 27.02 14.44 4.65
C PRO A 106 26.47 15.36 5.73
N ILE A 107 25.30 15.03 6.28
CA ILE A 107 24.66 15.85 7.31
C ILE A 107 25.71 16.07 8.43
N PRO A 108 26.12 17.33 8.71
CA PRO A 108 27.17 17.58 9.67
C PRO A 108 26.83 16.99 11.03
N GLN A 109 27.83 16.50 11.75
CA GLN A 109 27.64 15.99 13.11
C GLN A 109 27.04 17.12 13.99
N GLY A 110 25.84 16.90 14.51
CA GLY A 110 25.06 17.92 15.24
C GLY A 110 23.85 18.47 14.48
N ASP A 111 23.70 18.13 13.21
CA ASP A 111 22.53 18.46 12.38
C ASP A 111 22.06 19.93 12.54
N PRO A 112 22.95 20.91 12.23
CA PRO A 112 22.67 22.33 12.47
C PRO A 112 21.45 22.83 11.70
N HIS A 113 21.10 22.15 10.60
CA HIS A 113 19.96 22.48 9.76
C HIS A 113 18.69 21.68 10.09
N GLY A 114 18.73 20.78 11.09
CA GLY A 114 17.56 20.00 11.50
C GLY A 114 17.05 19.02 10.43
N GLN A 115 17.93 18.54 9.55
CA GLN A 115 17.64 17.60 8.47
C GLN A 115 17.37 16.18 8.97
N CYS A 116 17.91 15.81 10.14
CA CYS A 116 17.63 14.53 10.76
C CYS A 116 16.32 14.62 11.57
N PRO A 117 15.40 13.65 11.43
CA PRO A 117 14.21 13.59 12.26
C PRO A 117 14.62 13.43 13.73
N LYS A 118 14.31 14.43 14.57
CA LYS A 118 14.79 14.50 15.96
C LYS A 118 14.12 13.50 16.92
N GLY A 119 13.42 12.47 16.41
CA GLY A 119 12.71 11.44 17.18
C GLY A 119 11.61 11.94 18.13
N LYS A 120 11.45 13.26 18.27
CA LYS A 120 10.45 13.90 19.12
C LYS A 120 9.29 14.33 18.24
N VAL A 121 8.34 13.41 18.06
CA VAL A 121 6.99 13.74 17.58
C VAL A 121 6.46 14.84 18.49
N SER A 122 6.11 15.99 17.94
CA SER A 122 5.64 17.12 18.75
C SER A 122 4.36 16.73 19.49
N ARG A 123 4.03 17.42 20.59
CA ARG A 123 2.77 17.14 21.31
C ARG A 123 1.56 17.29 20.37
N ASP A 124 1.61 18.27 19.47
CA ASP A 124 0.55 18.55 18.51
C ASP A 124 0.44 17.45 17.45
N GLU A 125 1.57 16.91 17.01
CA GLU A 125 1.63 15.80 16.06
C GLU A 125 1.15 14.48 16.70
N LYS A 126 1.42 14.25 17.99
CA LYS A 126 0.83 13.12 18.74
C LYS A 126 -0.69 13.23 18.86
N ILE A 127 -1.20 14.43 19.12
CA ILE A 127 -2.64 14.68 19.18
C ILE A 127 -3.26 14.43 17.80
N LEU A 128 -2.65 14.94 16.74
CA LEU A 128 -3.11 14.72 15.37
C LEU A 128 -3.15 13.23 14.99
N ILE A 129 -2.08 12.48 15.30
CA ILE A 129 -2.04 11.03 15.09
C ILE A 129 -3.15 10.34 15.90
N GLY A 130 -3.36 10.73 17.15
CA GLY A 130 -4.45 10.20 17.99
C GLY A 130 -5.84 10.45 17.41
N VAL A 131 -6.07 11.65 16.84
CA VAL A 131 -7.34 12.03 16.20
C VAL A 131 -7.57 11.27 14.89
N ILE A 132 -6.52 10.94 14.12
CA ILE A 132 -6.66 10.21 12.86
C ILE A 132 -6.76 8.70 13.10
N VAL A 133 -5.86 8.13 13.90
CA VAL A 133 -5.76 6.68 14.11
C VAL A 133 -6.83 6.18 15.09
N GLY A 134 -7.18 6.99 16.09
CA GLY A 134 -8.17 6.63 17.12
C GLY A 134 -9.53 6.21 16.55
N PRO A 135 -10.16 7.01 15.67
CA PRO A 135 -11.44 6.65 15.05
C PRO A 135 -11.35 5.43 14.14
N ILE A 136 -10.22 5.20 13.46
CA ILE A 136 -10.04 4.03 12.59
C ILE A 136 -10.03 2.76 13.44
N VAL A 137 -9.22 2.73 14.50
CA VAL A 137 -9.13 1.58 15.41
C VAL A 137 -10.43 1.38 16.18
N GLY A 138 -11.01 2.46 16.71
CA GLY A 138 -12.28 2.42 17.43
C GLY A 138 -13.45 2.00 16.55
N GLY A 139 -13.53 2.53 15.33
CA GLY A 139 -14.53 2.18 14.33
C GLY A 139 -14.43 0.72 13.90
N PHE A 140 -13.22 0.21 13.67
CA PHE A 140 -13.00 -1.20 13.33
C PHE A 140 -13.43 -2.13 14.47
N ALA A 141 -13.04 -1.81 15.72
CA ALA A 141 -13.47 -2.58 16.89
C ALA A 141 -14.99 -2.61 17.05
N PHE A 142 -15.66 -1.46 16.81
CA PHE A 142 -17.11 -1.36 16.85
C PHE A 142 -17.79 -2.22 15.78
N LEU A 143 -17.29 -2.22 14.54
CA LEU A 143 -17.82 -3.06 13.46
C LEU A 143 -17.67 -4.55 13.77
N VAL A 144 -16.55 -4.97 14.35
CA VAL A 144 -16.34 -6.36 14.78
C VAL A 144 -17.35 -6.77 15.87
N LEU A 145 -17.61 -5.90 16.85
CA LEU A 145 -18.62 -6.14 17.88
C LEU A 145 -20.03 -6.26 17.30
N LEU A 146 -20.40 -5.40 16.34
CA LEU A 146 -21.68 -5.51 15.63
C LEU A 146 -21.79 -6.82 14.83
N GLY A 147 -20.72 -7.23 14.15
CA GLY A 147 -20.66 -8.51 13.43
C GLY A 147 -20.85 -9.70 14.37
N LEU A 148 -20.17 -9.71 15.52
CA LEU A 148 -20.28 -10.78 16.53
C LEU A 148 -21.68 -10.85 17.15
N THR A 149 -22.27 -9.72 17.49
CA THR A 149 -23.64 -9.67 18.04
C THR A 149 -24.67 -10.14 17.02
N GLY A 150 -24.57 -9.70 15.76
CA GLY A 150 -25.40 -10.18 14.65
C GLY A 150 -25.27 -11.69 14.41
N TYR A 151 -24.04 -12.21 14.43
CA TYR A 151 -23.77 -13.64 14.30
C TYR A 151 -24.40 -14.45 15.45
N CYS A 152 -24.25 -14.00 16.70
CA CYS A 152 -24.85 -14.64 17.87
C CYS A 152 -26.39 -14.68 17.81
N ILE A 153 -27.03 -13.60 17.34
CA ILE A 153 -28.48 -13.54 17.16
C ILE A 153 -28.93 -14.51 16.06
N HIS A 154 -28.22 -14.54 14.93
CA HIS A 154 -28.53 -15.47 13.83
C HIS A 154 -28.45 -16.92 14.29
N LYS A 155 -27.33 -17.30 14.95
CA LYS A 155 -27.12 -18.65 15.47
C LYS A 155 -28.21 -19.09 16.45
N ARG A 156 -28.67 -18.19 17.34
CA ARG A 156 -29.79 -18.47 18.26
C ARG A 156 -31.12 -18.74 17.53
N LYS A 157 -31.39 -18.05 16.42
CA LYS A 157 -32.61 -18.29 15.63
C LYS A 157 -32.57 -19.64 14.91
N THR A 158 -31.42 -20.02 14.37
CA THR A 158 -31.25 -21.27 13.62
C THR A 158 -31.14 -22.50 14.51
N SER A 159 -30.73 -22.35 15.78
CA SER A 159 -30.52 -23.47 16.71
C SER A 159 -31.76 -23.90 17.50
N LYS A 160 -32.97 -23.41 17.18
CA LYS A 160 -34.19 -23.88 17.87
C LYS A 160 -34.39 -25.37 17.56
N PRO A 161 -34.35 -26.26 18.58
CA PRO A 161 -34.51 -27.69 18.35
C PRO A 161 -35.92 -27.96 17.82
N LYS A 162 -36.02 -28.71 16.71
CA LYS A 162 -37.29 -29.27 16.25
C LYS A 162 -37.74 -30.29 17.29
N VAL A 163 -38.68 -29.91 18.16
CA VAL A 163 -39.33 -30.84 19.08
C VAL A 163 -40.11 -31.85 18.25
N LYS A 164 -39.56 -33.05 18.06
CA LYS A 164 -40.31 -34.18 17.51
C LYS A 164 -41.25 -34.67 18.61
N VAL A 165 -42.54 -34.37 18.45
CA VAL A 165 -43.59 -34.96 19.27
C VAL A 165 -43.72 -36.43 18.87
N ILE A 166 -43.20 -37.34 19.70
CA ILE A 166 -43.40 -38.77 19.53
C ILE A 166 -44.74 -39.11 20.17
N LEU A 167 -45.77 -39.32 19.35
CA LEU A 167 -47.07 -39.83 19.78
C LEU A 167 -46.90 -41.32 20.14
N VAL A 168 -46.82 -41.61 21.44
CA VAL A 168 -46.86 -42.98 21.96
C VAL A 168 -48.32 -43.42 21.99
N LYS A 169 -48.67 -44.38 21.13
CA LYS A 169 -50.02 -44.96 21.08
C LYS A 169 -50.21 -45.86 22.30
N ALA A 170 -50.99 -45.42 23.28
CA ALA A 170 -51.31 -46.22 24.45
C ALA A 170 -52.17 -47.42 24.04
N SER A 171 -51.74 -48.64 24.41
CA SER A 171 -52.53 -49.85 24.25
C SER A 171 -53.48 -49.99 25.45
N PRO A 172 -54.76 -50.35 25.25
CA PRO A 172 -55.72 -50.45 26.34
C PRO A 172 -55.42 -51.65 27.24
N CYS A 173 -55.34 -51.38 28.55
CA CYS A 173 -55.13 -52.35 29.61
C CYS A 173 -56.41 -53.18 29.82
N LYS A 174 -56.32 -54.51 29.69
CA LYS A 174 -57.41 -55.43 30.06
C LYS A 174 -57.41 -55.61 31.58
N VAL A 175 -58.49 -55.18 32.24
CA VAL A 175 -58.74 -55.46 33.65
C VAL A 175 -59.36 -56.86 33.75
N ALA A 176 -58.62 -57.82 34.31
CA ALA A 176 -59.17 -59.09 34.74
C ALA A 176 -59.62 -58.95 36.20
N ALA A 177 -60.92 -59.03 36.43
CA ALA A 177 -61.52 -59.11 37.74
C ALA A 177 -61.25 -60.49 38.36
N MET A 178 -60.89 -60.52 39.64
CA MET A 178 -60.97 -61.72 40.47
C MET A 178 -61.76 -61.36 41.73
N GLY A 179 -62.84 -62.12 41.94
CA GLY A 179 -63.56 -62.20 43.20
C GLY A 179 -62.95 -63.25 44.13
#